data_AF-A0A847WWZ8-F1
#
_entry.id   AF-A0A847WWZ8-F1
#
_cell.length_a   1.000
_cell.length_b   1.000
_cell.length_c   1.000
_cell.angle_alpha   90.00
_cell.angle_beta   90.00
_cell.angle_gamma   90.00
#
_symmetry.space_group_name_H-M   'P 1'
#
loop_
_entity.id
_entity.type
_entity.pdbx_description
1 polymer ?
#
loop_
_entity_poly.entity_id
_entity_poly.type
_entity_poly.pdbx_seq_one_letter_code
_entity_poly.pdbx_strand_id
1 'polypeptide(L)'
;LDAVQDNGYGQYDGLIGIMAPALGAEGMATLKSMAEDLSRSPVPVPPKDQWKAVGWGPGGTTYEHEMRARERTSTVAMALKDIADARGDVDGFIAQYDPKTRKVPQIAAEIAQRLLAAGRAGEALGFLERAELGDGLRVPLAWQDIRLQTLEALGRGEEAQAFRWDCFERTLSDRYLRAYLKRLPDFDDIEAEERAMAHAMAHPSLLHALQFFLDWPALDRAADLLEARHEEIDGDHYEYLAPAAEALSERHPLAATLVLRAMIDFTLTRSRAKRYRYAAEHLVSCARLAREIPDFGAFETHDAYVARLKEEHGRKFGFWSLTAA
;
A
#
# COMPACT_ATOMS: atom_id res chain seq x y z
N LEU A 1 21.02 -22.74 -23.65
CA LEU A 1 20.87 -21.81 -22.51
C LEU A 1 22.00 -20.80 -22.38
N ASP A 2 23.18 -21.02 -22.99
CA ASP A 2 24.28 -20.05 -22.92
C ASP A 2 23.92 -18.65 -23.45
N ALA A 3 23.05 -18.58 -24.48
CA ALA A 3 22.58 -17.32 -25.07
C ALA A 3 21.70 -16.46 -24.14
N VAL A 4 21.22 -17.00 -23.01
CA VAL A 4 20.33 -16.31 -22.05
C VAL A 4 21.03 -16.04 -20.71
N GLN A 5 22.34 -16.30 -20.62
CA GLN A 5 23.11 -16.13 -19.37
C GLN A 5 23.37 -14.66 -19.03
N ASP A 6 23.42 -13.76 -20.01
CA ASP A 6 23.57 -12.32 -19.80
C ASP A 6 22.21 -11.63 -19.58
N ASN A 7 21.46 -12.11 -18.58
CA ASN A 7 20.15 -11.57 -18.19
C ASN A 7 20.25 -10.56 -17.04
N GLY A 8 21.38 -9.84 -16.91
CA GLY A 8 21.62 -8.93 -15.78
C GLY A 8 20.58 -7.81 -15.63
N TYR A 9 19.80 -7.54 -16.67
CA TYR A 9 18.73 -6.54 -16.70
C TYR A 9 17.31 -7.12 -16.90
N GLY A 10 17.12 -8.44 -16.76
CA GLY A 10 15.79 -9.06 -16.89
C GLY A 10 15.20 -9.04 -18.32
N GLN A 11 16.04 -8.82 -19.33
CA GLN A 11 15.65 -8.70 -20.74
C GLN A 11 14.99 -9.96 -21.31
N TYR A 12 15.22 -11.10 -20.66
CA TYR A 12 14.70 -12.40 -21.06
C TYR A 12 13.61 -12.93 -20.11
N ASP A 13 13.17 -12.13 -19.15
CA ASP A 13 12.14 -12.52 -18.19
C ASP A 13 10.80 -12.75 -18.92
N GLY A 14 10.15 -13.88 -18.63
CA GLY A 14 8.87 -14.25 -19.25
C GLY A 14 8.95 -14.78 -20.69
N LEU A 15 10.13 -14.79 -21.33
CA LEU A 15 10.31 -15.30 -22.69
C LEU A 15 9.90 -16.78 -22.81
N ILE A 16 10.22 -17.58 -21.79
CA ILE A 16 9.87 -19.02 -21.75
C ILE A 16 8.34 -19.20 -21.80
N GLY A 17 7.59 -18.39 -21.03
CA GLY A 17 6.14 -18.41 -21.04
C GLY A 17 5.56 -18.07 -22.42
N ILE A 18 6.12 -17.06 -23.10
CA ILE A 18 5.69 -16.65 -24.45
C ILE A 18 5.96 -17.76 -25.48
N MET A 19 7.10 -18.43 -25.40
CA MET A 19 7.48 -19.48 -26.34
C MET A 19 6.79 -20.83 -26.06
N ALA A 20 6.12 -20.98 -24.91
CA ALA A 20 5.53 -22.24 -24.49
C ALA A 20 4.61 -22.92 -25.52
N PRO A 21 3.67 -22.21 -26.16
CA PRO A 21 2.80 -22.82 -27.15
C PRO A 21 3.56 -23.34 -28.39
N ALA A 22 4.64 -22.65 -28.77
CA ALA A 22 5.45 -23.01 -29.95
C ALA A 22 6.40 -24.18 -29.66
N LEU A 23 6.94 -24.26 -28.44
CA LEU A 23 7.85 -25.33 -28.02
C LEU A 23 7.12 -26.65 -27.75
N GLY A 24 5.84 -26.59 -27.34
CA GLY A 24 5.06 -27.77 -26.97
C GLY A 24 5.65 -28.52 -25.77
N ALA A 25 5.07 -29.69 -25.46
CA ALA A 25 5.47 -30.47 -24.29
C ALA A 25 6.91 -31.00 -24.37
N GLU A 26 7.33 -31.49 -25.54
CA GLU A 26 8.68 -32.03 -25.75
C GLU A 26 9.76 -30.93 -25.69
N GLY A 27 9.50 -29.78 -26.31
CA GLY A 27 10.42 -28.64 -26.24
C GLY A 27 10.57 -28.12 -24.81
N MET A 28 9.48 -28.08 -24.04
CA MET A 28 9.51 -27.71 -22.63
C MET A 28 10.24 -28.71 -21.74
N ALA A 29 10.07 -30.01 -21.99
CA ALA A 29 10.83 -31.04 -21.28
C ALA A 29 12.33 -30.95 -21.56
N THR A 30 12.69 -30.70 -22.82
CA THR A 30 14.08 -30.50 -23.25
C THR A 30 14.69 -29.27 -22.58
N LEU A 31 13.96 -28.14 -22.57
CA LEU A 31 14.40 -26.91 -21.92
C LEU A 31 14.61 -27.10 -20.41
N LYS A 32 13.73 -27.86 -19.74
CA LYS A 32 13.89 -28.23 -18.32
C LYS A 32 15.18 -29.00 -18.09
N SER A 33 15.44 -30.05 -18.89
CA SER A 33 16.68 -30.84 -18.79
C SER A 33 17.91 -29.95 -18.96
N MET A 34 17.90 -29.05 -19.95
CA MET A 34 19.01 -28.12 -20.16
C MET A 34 19.24 -27.19 -18.95
N ALA A 35 18.17 -26.71 -18.31
CA ALA A 35 18.28 -25.86 -17.12
C ALA A 35 18.81 -26.64 -15.90
N GLU A 36 18.37 -27.88 -15.71
CA GLU A 36 18.87 -28.78 -14.67
C GLU A 36 20.35 -29.15 -14.89
N ASP A 37 20.75 -29.40 -16.13
CA ASP A 37 22.15 -29.65 -16.51
C ASP A 37 23.03 -28.42 -16.24
N LEU A 38 22.52 -27.23 -16.57
CA LEU A 38 23.20 -25.97 -16.27
C LEU A 38 23.33 -25.74 -14.74
N SER A 39 22.32 -26.13 -13.95
CA SER A 39 22.36 -26.08 -12.49
C SER A 39 23.49 -26.91 -11.90
N ARG A 40 23.71 -28.11 -12.47
CA ARG A 40 24.73 -29.07 -12.02
C ARG A 40 26.14 -28.73 -12.50
N SER A 41 26.26 -27.87 -13.51
CA SER A 41 27.54 -27.54 -14.13
C SER A 41 28.28 -26.47 -13.31
N PRO A 42 29.49 -26.74 -12.80
CA PRO A 42 30.21 -25.78 -11.97
C PRO A 42 30.58 -24.51 -12.76
N VAL A 43 30.49 -23.36 -12.10
CA VAL A 43 30.99 -22.09 -12.67
C VAL A 43 32.52 -22.11 -12.52
N PRO A 44 33.29 -21.97 -13.62
CA PRO A 44 34.74 -21.98 -13.54
C PRO A 44 35.26 -20.90 -12.58
N VAL A 45 35.99 -21.31 -11.55
CA VAL A 45 36.66 -20.39 -10.62
C VAL A 45 38.08 -20.16 -11.14
N PRO A 46 38.44 -18.92 -11.53
CA PRO A 46 39.79 -18.63 -12.00
C PRO A 46 40.80 -18.71 -10.83
N PRO A 47 42.10 -18.91 -11.13
CA PRO A 47 43.18 -18.79 -10.15
C PRO A 47 43.10 -17.49 -9.35
N LYS A 48 43.54 -17.52 -8.08
CA LYS A 48 43.36 -16.42 -7.11
C LYS A 48 44.01 -15.11 -7.53
N ASP A 49 45.12 -15.20 -8.25
CA ASP A 49 45.85 -14.07 -8.85
C ASP A 49 45.06 -13.37 -9.99
N GLN A 50 43.99 -14.00 -10.48
CA GLN A 50 43.13 -13.48 -11.55
C GLN A 50 41.76 -13.02 -11.03
N TRP A 51 41.56 -12.99 -9.72
CA TRP A 51 40.30 -12.55 -9.13
C TRP A 51 40.12 -11.05 -9.29
N LYS A 52 39.08 -10.65 -10.05
CA LYS A 52 38.69 -9.25 -10.21
C LYS A 52 37.66 -8.86 -9.17
N ALA A 53 37.99 -7.86 -8.35
CA ALA A 53 37.04 -7.27 -7.41
C ALA A 53 36.02 -6.41 -8.18
N VAL A 54 34.73 -6.64 -7.93
CA VAL A 54 33.61 -5.98 -8.62
C VAL A 54 32.65 -5.28 -7.66
N GLY A 55 32.78 -5.53 -6.35
CA GLY A 55 31.97 -4.87 -5.34
C GLY A 55 32.65 -4.85 -3.97
N TRP A 56 32.28 -3.87 -3.16
CA TRP A 56 32.71 -3.73 -1.77
C TRP A 56 31.50 -3.49 -0.88
N GLY A 57 31.42 -4.20 0.24
CA GLY A 57 30.35 -4.04 1.20
C GLY A 57 30.71 -4.54 2.61
N PRO A 58 29.78 -4.46 3.56
CA PRO A 58 30.00 -4.86 4.96
C PRO A 58 30.44 -6.32 5.14
N GLY A 59 30.14 -7.18 4.16
CA GLY A 59 30.56 -8.59 4.11
C GLY A 59 31.90 -8.85 3.41
N GLY A 60 32.65 -7.82 3.01
CA GLY A 60 33.93 -7.92 2.31
C GLY A 60 33.85 -7.67 0.80
N THR A 61 34.96 -7.95 0.11
CA THR A 61 35.10 -7.79 -1.34
C THR A 61 34.34 -8.89 -2.08
N THR A 62 33.48 -8.51 -3.03
CA THR A 62 32.82 -9.45 -3.96
C THR A 62 33.64 -9.56 -5.24
N TYR A 63 33.88 -10.78 -5.69
CA TYR A 63 34.66 -11.05 -6.90
C TYR A 63 33.77 -11.42 -8.10
N GLU A 64 34.28 -11.16 -9.31
CA GLU A 64 33.53 -11.36 -10.56
C GLU A 64 33.01 -12.81 -10.73
N HIS A 65 33.82 -13.80 -10.37
CA HIS A 65 33.43 -15.21 -10.47
C HIS A 65 32.30 -15.58 -9.47
N GLU A 66 32.23 -14.91 -8.32
CA GLU A 66 31.15 -15.08 -7.34
C GLU A 66 29.86 -14.46 -7.85
N MET A 67 29.93 -13.30 -8.53
CA MET A 67 28.77 -12.70 -9.19
C MET A 67 28.24 -13.61 -10.30
N ARG A 68 29.12 -14.11 -11.20
CA ARG A 68 28.71 -15.05 -12.26
C ARG A 68 28.06 -16.32 -11.71
N ALA A 69 28.55 -16.82 -10.57
CA ALA A 69 27.96 -18.00 -9.93
C ALA A 69 26.55 -17.71 -9.38
N ARG A 70 26.35 -16.55 -8.75
CA ARG A 70 25.04 -16.09 -8.29
C ARG A 70 24.09 -15.83 -9.46
N GLU A 71 24.56 -15.17 -10.51
CA GLU A 71 23.79 -14.92 -11.74
C GLU A 71 23.34 -16.22 -12.38
N ARG A 72 24.23 -17.21 -12.55
CA ARG A 72 23.85 -18.53 -13.08
C ARG A 72 22.79 -19.19 -12.21
N THR A 73 22.96 -19.15 -10.88
CA THR A 73 21.98 -19.72 -9.94
C THR A 73 20.62 -19.04 -10.10
N SER A 74 20.60 -17.71 -10.18
CA SER A 74 19.39 -16.91 -10.37
C SER A 74 18.71 -17.22 -11.71
N THR A 75 19.46 -17.19 -12.82
CA THR A 75 18.96 -17.48 -14.17
C THR A 75 18.37 -18.88 -14.26
N VAL A 76 19.03 -19.89 -13.68
CA VAL A 76 18.49 -21.26 -13.66
C VAL A 76 17.21 -21.34 -12.82
N ALA A 77 17.18 -20.74 -11.63
CA ALA A 77 15.99 -20.75 -10.79
C ALA A 77 14.81 -20.03 -11.46
N MET A 78 15.04 -18.88 -12.11
CA MET A 78 14.00 -18.19 -12.89
C MET A 78 13.51 -19.03 -14.06
N ALA A 79 14.43 -19.61 -14.84
CA ALA A 79 14.05 -20.47 -15.97
C ALA A 79 13.22 -21.68 -15.51
N LEU A 80 13.61 -22.35 -14.43
CA LEU A 80 12.87 -23.49 -13.88
C LEU A 80 11.49 -23.08 -13.36
N LYS A 81 11.34 -21.88 -12.77
CA LYS A 81 10.02 -21.34 -12.38
C LYS A 81 9.14 -21.07 -13.61
N ASP A 82 9.66 -20.41 -14.62
CA ASP A 82 8.89 -20.09 -15.84
C ASP A 82 8.46 -21.37 -16.58
N ILE A 83 9.34 -22.38 -16.63
CA ILE A 83 9.02 -23.69 -17.20
C ILE A 83 7.94 -24.39 -16.38
N ALA A 84 8.05 -24.34 -15.04
CA ALA A 84 7.06 -24.92 -14.15
C ALA A 84 5.67 -24.27 -14.36
N ASP A 85 5.62 -22.94 -14.43
CA ASP A 85 4.40 -22.18 -14.69
C ASP A 85 3.79 -22.50 -16.06
N ALA A 86 4.61 -22.51 -17.11
CA ALA A 86 4.18 -22.85 -18.47
C ALA A 86 3.60 -24.27 -18.57
N ARG A 87 4.03 -25.18 -17.69
CA ARG A 87 3.57 -26.58 -17.64
C ARG A 87 2.47 -26.82 -16.61
N GLY A 88 2.12 -25.85 -15.78
CA GLY A 88 1.23 -26.04 -14.63
C GLY A 88 1.83 -26.95 -13.53
N ASP A 89 3.16 -27.10 -13.49
CA ASP A 89 3.89 -27.91 -12.50
C ASP A 89 4.09 -27.11 -11.19
N VAL A 90 3.02 -27.03 -10.38
CA VAL A 90 3.02 -26.24 -9.13
C VAL A 90 4.10 -26.71 -8.15
N ASP A 91 4.34 -28.01 -8.03
CA ASP A 91 5.37 -28.55 -7.13
C ASP A 91 6.78 -28.22 -7.63
N GLY A 92 6.99 -28.26 -8.95
CA GLY A 92 8.22 -27.80 -9.59
C GLY A 92 8.53 -26.33 -9.32
N PHE A 93 7.50 -25.47 -9.30
CA PHE A 93 7.63 -24.05 -8.93
C PHE A 93 8.00 -23.89 -7.44
N ILE A 94 7.29 -24.59 -6.54
CA ILE A 94 7.55 -24.55 -5.09
C ILE A 94 8.97 -25.02 -4.77
N ALA A 95 9.47 -26.02 -5.50
CA ALA A 95 10.82 -26.58 -5.31
C ALA A 95 11.94 -25.56 -5.55
N GLN A 96 11.69 -24.48 -6.32
CA GLN A 96 12.69 -23.43 -6.58
C GLN A 96 12.94 -22.50 -5.39
N TYR A 97 12.06 -22.52 -4.39
CA TYR A 97 12.22 -21.73 -3.17
C TYR A 97 12.71 -22.61 -2.02
N ASP A 98 13.67 -22.13 -1.24
CA ASP A 98 14.04 -22.77 0.03
C ASP A 98 12.97 -22.54 1.12
N PRO A 99 12.96 -23.34 2.20
CA PRO A 99 11.95 -23.23 3.25
C PRO A 99 11.81 -21.86 3.90
N LYS A 100 12.87 -21.04 3.98
CA LYS A 100 12.79 -19.69 4.55
C LYS A 100 12.12 -18.74 3.56
N THR A 101 12.52 -18.78 2.29
CA THR A 101 11.94 -17.90 1.26
C THR A 101 10.45 -18.18 1.03
N ARG A 102 10.00 -19.42 1.18
CA ARG A 102 8.57 -19.79 1.12
C ARG A 102 7.69 -19.10 2.17
N LYS A 103 8.27 -18.59 3.26
CA LYS A 103 7.56 -17.87 4.31
C LYS A 103 7.47 -16.36 4.07
N VAL A 104 8.17 -15.83 3.06
CA VAL A 104 8.02 -14.42 2.68
C VAL A 104 6.59 -14.22 2.18
N PRO A 105 5.81 -13.25 2.69
CA PRO A 105 4.38 -13.14 2.38
C PRO A 105 4.07 -13.04 0.89
N GLN A 106 4.88 -12.29 0.14
CA GLN A 106 4.74 -12.18 -1.32
C GLN A 106 4.91 -13.54 -2.02
N ILE A 107 5.94 -14.31 -1.63
CA ILE A 107 6.23 -15.63 -2.20
C ILE A 107 5.16 -16.65 -1.79
N ALA A 108 4.73 -16.61 -0.52
CA ALA A 108 3.65 -17.46 -0.04
C ALA A 108 2.34 -17.20 -0.81
N ALA A 109 2.05 -15.94 -1.15
CA ALA A 109 0.89 -15.58 -1.96
C ALA A 109 0.99 -16.11 -3.39
N GLU A 110 2.15 -15.98 -4.03
CA GLU A 110 2.40 -16.51 -5.39
C GLU A 110 2.27 -18.04 -5.46
N ILE A 111 2.78 -18.74 -4.44
CA ILE A 111 2.62 -20.19 -4.29
C ILE A 111 1.14 -20.56 -4.09
N ALA A 112 0.46 -19.87 -3.16
CA ALA A 112 -0.94 -20.11 -2.86
C ALA A 112 -1.84 -19.88 -4.07
N GLN A 113 -1.55 -18.86 -4.90
CA GLN A 113 -2.29 -18.58 -6.12
C GLN A 113 -2.22 -19.74 -7.11
N ARG A 114 -1.04 -20.32 -7.31
CA ARG A 114 -0.85 -21.47 -8.20
C ARG A 114 -1.51 -22.73 -7.65
N LEU A 115 -1.38 -22.97 -6.34
CA LEU A 115 -2.06 -24.08 -5.67
C LEU A 115 -3.58 -23.97 -5.79
N LEU A 116 -4.13 -22.76 -5.61
CA LEU A 116 -5.56 -22.51 -5.74
C LEU A 116 -6.05 -22.76 -7.17
N ALA A 117 -5.32 -22.28 -8.18
CA ALA A 117 -5.63 -22.54 -9.59
C ALA A 117 -5.60 -24.04 -9.95
N ALA A 118 -4.78 -24.83 -9.25
CA ALA A 118 -4.73 -26.29 -9.38
C ALA A 118 -5.76 -27.04 -8.50
N GLY A 119 -6.68 -26.33 -7.83
CA GLY A 119 -7.68 -26.93 -6.94
C GLY A 119 -7.14 -27.42 -5.58
N ARG A 120 -5.90 -27.08 -5.23
CA ARG A 120 -5.19 -27.49 -4.00
C ARG A 120 -5.35 -26.44 -2.90
N ALA A 121 -6.59 -26.01 -2.62
CA ALA A 121 -6.87 -24.91 -1.69
C ALA A 121 -6.39 -25.16 -0.25
N GLY A 122 -6.42 -26.41 0.23
CA GLY A 122 -5.92 -26.75 1.58
C GLY A 122 -4.42 -26.52 1.73
N GLU A 123 -3.65 -26.85 0.68
CA GLU A 123 -2.21 -26.60 0.67
C GLU A 123 -1.90 -25.11 0.51
N ALA A 124 -2.66 -24.41 -0.33
CA ALA A 124 -2.58 -22.96 -0.48
C ALA A 124 -2.71 -22.28 0.88
N LEU A 125 -3.71 -22.66 1.67
CA LEU A 125 -3.90 -22.10 3.02
C LEU A 125 -2.71 -22.40 3.93
N GLY A 126 -2.19 -23.62 3.92
CA GLY A 126 -1.05 -23.99 4.74
C GLY A 126 0.22 -23.20 4.41
N PHE A 127 0.42 -22.79 3.15
CA PHE A 127 1.50 -21.86 2.78
C PHE A 127 1.26 -20.45 3.32
N LEU A 128 0.03 -19.95 3.20
CA LEU A 128 -0.32 -18.62 3.70
C LEU A 128 -0.17 -18.52 5.21
N GLU A 129 -0.62 -19.51 5.98
CA GLU A 129 -0.52 -19.53 7.45
C GLU A 129 0.92 -19.60 7.97
N ARG A 130 1.85 -20.15 7.19
CA ARG A 130 3.28 -20.17 7.53
C ARG A 130 4.02 -18.88 7.17
N ALA A 131 3.36 -17.94 6.50
CA ALA A 131 3.99 -16.69 6.10
C ALA A 131 4.33 -15.83 7.33
N GLU A 132 5.53 -15.26 7.34
CA GLU A 132 6.01 -14.39 8.42
C GLU A 132 5.58 -12.94 8.12
N LEU A 133 4.43 -12.55 8.64
CA LEU A 133 3.75 -11.26 8.34
C LEU A 133 4.34 -10.03 9.07
N GLY A 134 5.36 -10.21 9.91
CA GLY A 134 5.97 -9.12 10.69
C GLY A 134 4.99 -8.47 11.68
N ASP A 135 5.02 -7.14 11.76
CA ASP A 135 4.14 -6.31 12.61
C ASP A 135 2.67 -6.26 12.16
N GLY A 136 2.34 -6.94 11.05
CA GLY A 136 1.01 -6.99 10.48
C GLY A 136 0.57 -5.70 9.76
N LEU A 137 1.09 -4.52 10.06
CA LEU A 137 0.63 -3.30 9.38
C LEU A 137 0.97 -3.27 7.88
N ARG A 138 1.92 -4.10 7.44
CA ARG A 138 2.36 -4.21 6.03
C ARG A 138 2.15 -5.60 5.41
N VAL A 139 1.01 -6.25 5.70
CA VAL A 139 0.65 -7.48 4.96
C VAL A 139 0.37 -7.10 3.49
N PRO A 140 1.05 -7.71 2.50
CA PRO A 140 0.83 -7.39 1.10
C PRO A 140 -0.60 -7.67 0.65
N LEU A 141 -1.19 -6.78 -0.16
CA LEU A 141 -2.56 -6.94 -0.69
C LEU A 141 -2.74 -8.28 -1.42
N ALA A 142 -1.75 -8.71 -2.22
CA ALA A 142 -1.79 -9.99 -2.91
C ALA A 142 -1.96 -11.18 -1.96
N TRP A 143 -1.32 -11.13 -0.78
CA TRP A 143 -1.47 -12.16 0.25
C TRP A 143 -2.88 -12.14 0.87
N GLN A 144 -3.43 -10.96 1.15
CA GLN A 144 -4.77 -10.82 1.72
C GLN A 144 -5.84 -11.31 0.75
N ASP A 145 -5.72 -10.92 -0.52
CA ASP A 145 -6.65 -11.32 -1.59
C ASP A 145 -6.66 -12.83 -1.80
N ILE A 146 -5.47 -13.45 -1.89
CA ILE A 146 -5.42 -14.91 -2.10
C ILE A 146 -5.85 -15.69 -0.85
N ARG A 147 -5.62 -15.15 0.36
CA ARG A 147 -6.16 -15.74 1.59
C ARG A 147 -7.68 -15.76 1.59
N LEU A 148 -8.33 -14.67 1.19
CA LEU A 148 -9.79 -14.63 1.06
C LEU A 148 -10.30 -15.64 0.04
N GLN A 149 -9.70 -15.66 -1.16
CA GLN A 149 -10.09 -16.62 -2.20
C GLN A 149 -9.90 -18.07 -1.75
N THR A 150 -8.82 -18.35 -1.00
CA THR A 150 -8.55 -19.69 -0.46
C THR A 150 -9.57 -20.09 0.59
N LEU A 151 -9.94 -19.20 1.51
CA LEU A 151 -10.99 -19.46 2.51
C LEU A 151 -12.34 -19.69 1.84
N GLU A 152 -12.69 -18.90 0.82
CA GLU A 152 -13.91 -19.08 0.03
C GLU A 152 -13.93 -20.43 -0.72
N ALA A 153 -12.82 -20.82 -1.36
CA ALA A 153 -12.71 -22.10 -2.05
C ALA A 153 -12.80 -23.31 -1.10
N LEU A 154 -12.40 -23.14 0.16
CA LEU A 154 -12.54 -24.15 1.21
C LEU A 154 -13.93 -24.15 1.87
N GLY A 155 -14.84 -23.27 1.48
CA GLY A 155 -16.16 -23.11 2.12
C GLY A 155 -16.09 -22.52 3.52
N ARG A 156 -14.97 -21.91 3.92
CA ARG A 156 -14.74 -21.32 5.26
C ARG A 156 -15.25 -19.88 5.32
N GLY A 157 -16.54 -19.71 5.05
CA GLY A 157 -17.19 -18.40 4.88
C GLY A 157 -17.10 -17.49 6.10
N GLU A 158 -17.32 -18.03 7.30
CA GLU A 158 -17.24 -17.27 8.56
C GLU A 158 -15.83 -16.72 8.81
N GLU A 159 -14.81 -17.53 8.55
CA GLU A 159 -13.41 -17.11 8.69
C GLU A 159 -13.01 -16.08 7.63
N ALA A 160 -13.56 -16.20 6.41
CA ALA A 160 -13.39 -15.18 5.39
C ALA A 160 -14.04 -13.85 5.80
N GLN A 161 -15.19 -13.88 6.49
CA GLN A 161 -15.83 -12.68 7.05
C GLN A 161 -15.00 -12.07 8.18
N ALA A 162 -14.56 -12.89 9.15
CA ALA A 162 -13.70 -12.43 10.23
C ALA A 162 -12.40 -11.80 9.72
N PHE A 163 -11.80 -12.39 8.67
CA PHE A 163 -10.59 -11.85 8.06
C PHE A 163 -10.83 -10.52 7.32
N ARG A 164 -11.96 -10.35 6.63
CA ARG A 164 -12.32 -9.04 6.03
C ARG A 164 -12.42 -7.95 7.10
N TRP A 165 -13.05 -8.28 8.22
CA TRP A 165 -13.19 -7.36 9.35
C TRP A 165 -11.84 -6.99 9.95
N ASP A 166 -10.97 -7.97 10.23
CA ASP A 166 -9.60 -7.74 10.73
C ASP A 166 -8.79 -6.84 9.76
N CYS A 167 -8.87 -7.10 8.45
CA CYS A 167 -8.22 -6.25 7.47
C CYS A 167 -8.75 -4.81 7.50
N PHE A 168 -10.07 -4.63 7.63
CA PHE A 168 -10.65 -3.30 7.81
C PHE A 168 -10.14 -2.64 9.09
N GLU A 169 -10.20 -3.30 10.24
CA GLU A 169 -9.81 -2.70 11.53
C GLU A 169 -8.35 -2.22 11.54
N ARG A 170 -7.46 -2.94 10.85
CA ARG A 170 -6.03 -2.64 10.78
C ARG A 170 -5.66 -1.54 9.79
N THR A 171 -6.49 -1.32 8.76
CA THR A 171 -6.12 -0.47 7.62
C THR A 171 -7.12 0.64 7.31
N LEU A 172 -8.32 0.59 7.90
CA LEU A 172 -9.49 1.39 7.53
C LEU A 172 -9.79 1.35 6.03
N SER A 173 -9.57 0.22 5.36
CA SER A 173 -9.86 0.09 3.93
C SER A 173 -11.36 -0.04 3.67
N ASP A 174 -11.92 0.94 2.95
CA ASP A 174 -13.30 0.94 2.48
C ASP A 174 -13.62 -0.34 1.66
N ARG A 175 -12.68 -0.79 0.81
CA ARG A 175 -12.81 -2.02 0.00
C ARG A 175 -13.18 -3.23 0.85
N TYR A 176 -12.52 -3.42 1.99
CA TYR A 176 -12.79 -4.55 2.89
C TYR A 176 -14.12 -4.40 3.61
N LEU A 177 -14.45 -3.19 4.06
CA LEU A 177 -15.74 -2.92 4.69
C LEU A 177 -16.90 -3.17 3.72
N ARG A 178 -16.85 -2.63 2.49
CA ARG A 178 -17.86 -2.89 1.45
C ARG A 178 -18.01 -4.39 1.16
N ALA A 179 -16.88 -5.11 1.09
CA ALA A 179 -16.88 -6.56 0.83
C ALA A 179 -17.44 -7.38 1.99
N TYR A 180 -17.27 -6.91 3.23
CA TYR A 180 -17.84 -7.46 4.45
C TYR A 180 -19.36 -7.24 4.48
N LEU A 181 -19.80 -5.98 4.43
CA LEU A 181 -21.22 -5.60 4.48
C LEU A 181 -22.06 -6.30 3.39
N LYS A 182 -21.55 -6.38 2.16
CA LYS A 182 -22.26 -7.04 1.04
C LYS A 182 -22.62 -8.52 1.29
N ARG A 183 -21.94 -9.17 2.23
CA ARG A 183 -22.11 -10.60 2.55
C ARG A 183 -22.86 -10.81 3.87
N LEU A 184 -23.29 -9.74 4.53
CA LEU A 184 -24.18 -9.82 5.68
C LEU A 184 -25.64 -9.94 5.21
N PRO A 185 -26.51 -10.52 6.04
CA PRO A 185 -27.95 -10.37 5.88
C PRO A 185 -28.38 -8.90 5.91
N ASP A 186 -29.44 -8.54 5.17
CA ASP A 186 -29.94 -7.16 4.94
C ASP A 186 -30.28 -6.32 6.20
N PHE A 187 -30.23 -6.89 7.40
CA PHE A 187 -30.47 -6.17 8.66
C PHE A 187 -29.23 -6.06 9.56
N ASP A 188 -28.20 -6.87 9.31
CA ASP A 188 -26.97 -6.88 10.10
C ASP A 188 -25.94 -5.87 9.56
N ASP A 189 -26.13 -5.38 8.34
CA ASP A 189 -25.23 -4.44 7.66
C ASP A 189 -25.22 -3.06 8.30
N ILE A 190 -26.38 -2.54 8.73
CA ILE A 190 -26.50 -1.25 9.41
C ILE A 190 -25.73 -1.25 10.74
N GLU A 191 -25.91 -2.29 11.58
CA GLU A 191 -25.20 -2.40 12.85
C GLU A 191 -23.69 -2.55 12.64
N ALA A 192 -23.29 -3.35 11.64
CA ALA A 192 -21.89 -3.51 11.29
C ALA A 192 -21.25 -2.24 10.75
N GLU A 193 -21.97 -1.46 9.94
CA GLU A 193 -21.52 -0.17 9.43
C GLU A 193 -21.33 0.83 10.58
N GLU A 194 -22.28 0.91 11.52
CA GLU A 194 -22.14 1.78 12.68
C GLU A 194 -20.93 1.39 13.54
N ARG A 195 -20.70 0.09 13.76
CA ARG A 195 -19.50 -0.41 14.43
C ARG A 195 -18.22 -0.01 13.70
N ALA A 196 -18.24 -0.02 12.37
CA ALA A 196 -17.11 0.40 11.56
C ALA A 196 -16.84 1.90 11.68
N MET A 197 -17.89 2.73 11.69
CA MET A 197 -17.77 4.17 11.92
C MET A 197 -17.20 4.48 13.30
N ALA A 198 -17.67 3.78 14.34
CA ALA A 198 -17.16 3.93 15.71
C ALA A 198 -15.67 3.55 15.81
N HIS A 199 -15.26 2.46 15.14
CA HIS A 199 -13.86 2.05 15.07
C HIS A 199 -12.99 3.10 14.37
N ALA A 200 -13.44 3.62 13.23
CA ALA A 200 -12.74 4.66 12.49
C ALA A 200 -12.61 5.97 13.30
N MET A 201 -13.66 6.38 14.04
CA MET A 201 -13.62 7.54 14.93
C MET A 201 -12.57 7.41 16.03
N ALA A 202 -12.39 6.21 16.58
CA ALA A 202 -11.42 5.93 17.64
C ALA A 202 -9.99 5.69 17.11
N HIS A 203 -9.77 5.75 15.80
CA HIS A 203 -8.50 5.39 15.20
C HIS A 203 -7.38 6.40 15.57
N PRO A 204 -6.18 5.94 15.98
CA PRO A 204 -5.13 6.85 16.49
C PRO A 204 -4.66 7.90 15.48
N SER A 205 -4.60 7.58 14.19
CA SER A 205 -4.23 8.54 13.15
C SER A 205 -5.47 9.29 12.65
N LEU A 206 -5.52 10.61 12.91
CA LEU A 206 -6.56 11.51 12.40
C LEU A 206 -6.62 11.48 10.87
N LEU A 207 -5.46 11.57 10.21
CA LEU A 207 -5.41 11.64 8.74
C LEU A 207 -5.94 10.36 8.07
N HIS A 208 -5.59 9.18 8.60
CA HIS A 208 -6.12 7.92 8.07
C HIS A 208 -7.63 7.79 8.29
N ALA A 209 -8.14 8.20 9.46
CA ALA A 209 -9.56 8.19 9.75
C ALA A 209 -10.33 9.18 8.86
N LEU A 210 -9.81 10.40 8.69
CA LEU A 210 -10.38 11.41 7.80
C LEU A 210 -10.44 10.89 6.36
N GLN A 211 -9.35 10.33 5.85
CA GLN A 211 -9.31 9.77 4.50
C GLN A 211 -10.37 8.67 4.33
N PHE A 212 -10.49 7.76 5.30
CA PHE A 212 -11.54 6.73 5.27
C PHE A 212 -12.95 7.33 5.20
N PHE A 213 -13.28 8.34 6.01
CA PHE A 213 -14.62 8.94 5.98
C PHE A 213 -14.91 9.67 4.67
N LEU A 214 -13.90 10.23 4.01
CA LEU A 214 -14.03 10.82 2.67
C LEU A 214 -14.26 9.75 1.60
N ASP A 215 -13.55 8.62 1.67
CA ASP A 215 -13.69 7.48 0.74
C ASP A 215 -14.97 6.67 0.99
N TRP A 216 -15.50 6.68 2.23
CA TRP A 216 -16.79 6.11 2.63
C TRP A 216 -18.01 7.05 2.48
N PRO A 217 -17.83 8.21 1.82
CA PRO A 217 -18.62 9.45 1.99
C PRO A 217 -19.41 9.69 3.31
N ALA A 218 -18.86 9.36 4.48
CA ALA A 218 -19.47 9.69 5.78
C ALA A 218 -19.06 11.10 6.26
N LEU A 219 -19.48 12.13 5.53
CA LEU A 219 -19.07 13.52 5.77
C LEU A 219 -19.47 14.05 7.16
N ASP A 220 -20.62 13.62 7.68
CA ASP A 220 -21.06 13.98 9.04
C ASP A 220 -20.04 13.49 10.08
N ARG A 221 -19.50 12.27 9.92
CA ARG A 221 -18.46 11.70 10.80
C ARG A 221 -17.09 12.35 10.61
N ALA A 222 -16.74 12.71 9.37
CA ALA A 222 -15.51 13.46 9.09
C ALA A 222 -15.53 14.83 9.80
N ALA A 223 -16.68 15.52 9.80
CA ALA A 223 -16.87 16.76 10.52
C ALA A 223 -16.71 16.58 12.04
N ASP A 224 -17.42 15.61 12.63
CA ASP A 224 -17.31 15.29 14.05
C ASP A 224 -15.86 14.98 14.46
N LEU A 225 -15.13 14.22 13.64
CA LEU A 225 -13.72 13.88 13.88
C LEU A 225 -12.83 15.13 13.92
N LEU A 226 -12.99 16.02 12.94
CA LEU A 226 -12.18 17.23 12.80
C LEU A 226 -12.47 18.24 13.92
N GLU A 227 -13.72 18.37 14.33
CA GLU A 227 -14.09 19.25 15.45
C GLU A 227 -13.59 18.68 16.78
N ALA A 228 -13.79 17.39 17.04
CA ALA A 228 -13.36 16.75 18.28
C ALA A 228 -11.83 16.73 18.46
N ARG A 229 -11.08 16.60 17.36
CA ARG A 229 -9.61 16.45 17.36
C ARG A 229 -8.90 17.59 16.62
N HIS A 230 -9.47 18.78 16.62
CA HIS A 230 -8.98 19.92 15.83
C HIS A 230 -7.50 20.28 16.09
N GLU A 231 -7.01 20.14 17.32
CA GLU A 231 -5.62 20.40 17.70
C GLU A 231 -4.62 19.42 17.05
N GLU A 232 -5.09 18.26 16.56
CA GLU A 232 -4.27 17.25 15.89
C GLU A 232 -4.17 17.47 14.37
N ILE A 233 -4.87 18.46 13.80
CA ILE A 233 -4.86 18.73 12.37
C ILE A 233 -3.49 19.33 11.97
N ASP A 234 -2.61 18.50 11.40
CA ASP A 234 -1.33 18.98 10.85
C ASP A 234 -1.52 19.59 9.46
N GLY A 235 -1.48 20.92 9.42
CA GLY A 235 -1.60 21.73 8.21
C GLY A 235 -0.50 21.55 7.15
N ASP A 236 0.54 20.74 7.36
CA ASP A 236 1.51 20.42 6.28
C ASP A 236 0.94 19.41 5.27
N HIS A 237 -0.08 18.63 5.64
CA HIS A 237 -0.69 17.59 4.81
C HIS A 237 -1.68 18.15 3.77
N TYR A 238 -1.26 19.17 3.03
CA TYR A 238 -2.08 19.91 2.05
C TYR A 238 -2.83 19.00 1.07
N GLU A 239 -2.17 17.98 0.52
CA GLU A 239 -2.74 17.08 -0.50
C GLU A 239 -3.97 16.29 0.01
N TYR A 240 -4.12 16.15 1.33
CA TYR A 240 -5.27 15.49 1.96
C TYR A 240 -6.28 16.50 2.50
N LEU A 241 -5.79 17.59 3.08
CA LEU A 241 -6.61 18.59 3.75
C LEU A 241 -7.38 19.50 2.79
N ALA A 242 -6.80 19.85 1.64
CA ALA A 242 -7.50 20.69 0.67
C ALA A 242 -8.75 19.98 0.07
N PRO A 243 -8.66 18.72 -0.40
CA PRO A 243 -9.85 17.98 -0.83
C PRO A 243 -10.87 17.78 0.30
N ALA A 244 -10.41 17.56 1.54
CA ALA A 244 -11.30 17.42 2.69
C ALA A 244 -12.11 18.71 2.95
N ALA A 245 -11.45 19.87 2.95
CA ALA A 245 -12.12 21.15 3.13
C ALA A 245 -13.15 21.43 2.03
N GLU A 246 -12.84 21.08 0.78
CA GLU A 246 -13.77 21.22 -0.35
C GLU A 246 -15.01 20.32 -0.16
N ALA A 247 -14.82 19.03 0.14
CA ALA A 247 -15.91 18.08 0.35
C ALA A 247 -16.84 18.47 1.51
N LEU A 248 -16.29 19.07 2.57
CA LEU A 248 -17.04 19.47 3.76
C LEU A 248 -17.72 20.84 3.62
N SER A 249 -17.29 21.70 2.70
CA SER A 249 -17.67 23.12 2.67
C SER A 249 -19.17 23.38 2.58
N GLU A 250 -19.93 22.53 1.87
CA GLU A 250 -21.37 22.76 1.65
C GLU A 250 -22.23 22.34 2.85
N ARG A 251 -21.92 21.20 3.48
CA ARG A 251 -22.73 20.61 4.54
C ARG A 251 -22.17 20.81 5.95
N HIS A 252 -20.86 21.03 6.07
CA HIS A 252 -20.12 21.12 7.32
C HIS A 252 -19.14 22.30 7.28
N PRO A 253 -19.64 23.55 7.15
CA PRO A 253 -18.79 24.73 6.94
C PRO A 253 -17.85 25.02 8.12
N LEU A 254 -18.20 24.61 9.35
CA LEU A 254 -17.35 24.73 10.53
C LEU A 254 -16.11 23.82 10.41
N ALA A 255 -16.31 22.51 10.20
CA ALA A 255 -15.22 21.56 10.00
C ALA A 255 -14.31 21.95 8.81
N ALA A 256 -14.90 22.38 7.68
CA ALA A 256 -14.12 22.89 6.55
C ALA A 256 -13.26 24.11 6.93
N THR A 257 -13.81 25.02 7.74
CA THR A 257 -13.07 26.19 8.25
C THR A 257 -11.90 25.77 9.14
N LEU A 258 -12.07 24.79 10.04
CA LEU A 258 -10.98 24.32 10.90
C LEU A 258 -9.81 23.75 10.09
N VAL A 259 -10.10 22.96 9.05
CA VAL A 259 -9.08 22.41 8.14
C VAL A 259 -8.32 23.51 7.39
N LEU A 260 -9.04 24.50 6.85
CA LEU A 260 -8.45 25.64 6.17
C LEU A 260 -7.56 26.46 7.12
N ARG A 261 -8.03 26.72 8.35
CA ARG A 261 -7.28 27.44 9.37
C ARG A 261 -6.01 26.70 9.77
N ALA A 262 -6.04 25.38 9.92
CA ALA A 262 -4.84 24.59 10.20
C ALA A 262 -3.77 24.76 9.09
N MET A 263 -4.17 24.74 7.81
CA MET A 263 -3.25 24.97 6.69
C MET A 263 -2.69 26.40 6.63
N ILE A 264 -3.51 27.40 6.98
CA ILE A 264 -3.08 28.80 7.11
C ILE A 264 -2.07 28.94 8.25
N ASP A 265 -2.41 28.46 9.44
CA ASP A 265 -1.59 28.56 10.65
C ASP A 265 -0.24 27.88 10.41
N PHE A 266 -0.21 26.65 9.89
CA PHE A 266 1.04 25.97 9.51
C PHE A 266 1.89 26.82 8.56
N THR A 267 1.27 27.35 7.49
CA THR A 267 1.96 28.14 6.46
C THR A 267 2.60 29.40 7.06
N LEU A 268 1.88 30.10 7.93
CA LEU A 268 2.34 31.32 8.55
C LEU A 268 3.37 31.04 9.65
N THR A 269 3.12 30.11 10.56
CA THR A 269 4.07 29.73 11.64
C THR A 269 5.40 29.25 11.05
N ARG A 270 5.38 28.41 10.01
CA ARG A 270 6.60 27.91 9.34
C ARG A 270 7.18 28.86 8.29
N SER A 271 6.56 30.03 8.10
CA SER A 271 6.99 31.04 7.12
C SER A 271 7.19 30.48 5.70
N ARG A 272 6.28 29.60 5.26
CA ARG A 272 6.32 28.96 3.94
C ARG A 272 5.88 29.95 2.86
N ALA A 273 6.73 30.92 2.51
CA ALA A 273 6.40 32.00 1.58
C ALA A 273 5.82 31.52 0.23
N LYS A 274 6.29 30.37 -0.29
CA LYS A 274 5.76 29.75 -1.52
C LYS A 274 4.28 29.33 -1.43
N ARG A 275 3.74 29.15 -0.21
CA ARG A 275 2.35 28.77 0.05
C ARG A 275 1.45 29.95 0.45
N TYR A 276 1.98 31.19 0.54
CA TYR A 276 1.19 32.35 1.00
C TYR A 276 -0.02 32.67 0.11
N ARG A 277 0.08 32.44 -1.20
CA ARG A 277 -1.05 32.58 -2.11
C ARG A 277 -2.22 31.67 -1.72
N TYR A 278 -1.94 30.38 -1.55
CA TYR A 278 -2.95 29.40 -1.13
C TYR A 278 -3.52 29.74 0.26
N ALA A 279 -2.68 30.11 1.23
CA ALA A 279 -3.15 30.52 2.55
C ALA A 279 -4.08 31.76 2.48
N ALA A 280 -3.80 32.72 1.59
CA ALA A 280 -4.67 33.88 1.42
C ALA A 280 -6.02 33.48 0.79
N GLU A 281 -6.01 32.60 -0.22
CA GLU A 281 -7.22 32.02 -0.82
C GLU A 281 -8.05 31.22 0.20
N HIS A 282 -7.38 30.47 1.10
CA HIS A 282 -8.03 29.78 2.22
C HIS A 282 -8.67 30.77 3.21
N LEU A 283 -8.01 31.89 3.54
CA LEU A 283 -8.58 32.89 4.45
C LEU A 283 -9.85 33.54 3.87
N VAL A 284 -9.85 33.82 2.56
CA VAL A 284 -11.05 34.28 1.83
C VAL A 284 -12.16 33.22 1.88
N SER A 285 -11.82 31.95 1.69
CA SER A 285 -12.76 30.84 1.81
C SER A 285 -13.36 30.74 3.22
N CYS A 286 -12.55 30.89 4.26
CA CYS A 286 -13.01 30.97 5.65
C CYS A 286 -13.99 32.13 5.87
N ALA A 287 -13.77 33.29 5.25
CA ALA A 287 -14.67 34.45 5.35
C ALA A 287 -16.03 34.19 4.69
N ARG A 288 -16.05 33.43 3.58
CA ARG A 288 -17.29 32.98 2.94
C ARG A 288 -18.04 31.99 3.84
N LEU A 289 -17.36 30.94 4.28
CA LEU A 289 -17.94 29.88 5.12
C LEU A 289 -18.47 30.43 6.45
N ALA A 290 -17.82 31.45 7.04
CA ALA A 290 -18.28 32.09 8.25
C ALA A 290 -19.71 32.66 8.19
N ARG A 291 -20.23 32.96 6.99
CA ARG A 291 -21.62 33.43 6.80
C ARG A 291 -22.63 32.29 6.87
N GLU A 292 -22.18 31.06 6.65
CA GLU A 292 -22.98 29.83 6.63
C GLU A 292 -22.88 29.07 7.97
N ILE A 293 -21.95 29.45 8.85
CA ILE A 293 -21.77 28.86 10.19
C ILE A 293 -22.75 29.53 11.18
N PRO A 294 -23.77 28.82 11.69
CA PRO A 294 -24.72 29.40 12.64
C PRO A 294 -24.12 29.56 14.04
N ASP A 295 -23.22 28.66 14.43
CA ASP A 295 -22.54 28.64 15.72
C ASP A 295 -21.12 28.10 15.56
N PHE A 296 -20.15 28.80 16.11
CA PHE A 296 -18.75 28.35 16.16
C PHE A 296 -18.47 27.48 17.40
N GLY A 297 -19.41 27.39 18.35
CA GLY A 297 -19.29 26.59 19.55
C GLY A 297 -18.07 27.02 20.39
N ALA A 298 -17.15 26.08 20.62
CA ALA A 298 -15.92 26.32 21.37
C ALA A 298 -14.81 27.00 20.54
N PHE A 299 -15.00 27.13 19.22
CA PHE A 299 -13.99 27.66 18.32
C PHE A 299 -14.09 29.19 18.16
N GLU A 300 -12.97 29.81 17.82
CA GLU A 300 -12.93 31.25 17.59
C GLU A 300 -13.79 31.64 16.36
N THR A 301 -14.53 32.75 16.48
CA THR A 301 -15.25 33.33 15.35
C THR A 301 -14.28 33.79 14.26
N HIS A 302 -14.78 34.01 13.03
CA HIS A 302 -13.92 34.47 11.95
C HIS A 302 -13.20 35.79 12.27
N ASP A 303 -13.91 36.76 12.86
CA ASP A 303 -13.31 38.05 13.20
C ASP A 303 -12.23 37.91 14.30
N ALA A 304 -12.47 37.05 15.29
CA ALA A 304 -11.48 36.74 16.33
C ALA A 304 -10.23 36.08 15.74
N TYR A 305 -10.41 35.11 14.84
CA TYR A 305 -9.30 34.46 14.13
C TYR A 305 -8.46 35.46 13.33
N VAL A 306 -9.10 36.33 12.55
CA VAL A 306 -8.40 37.35 11.76
C VAL A 306 -7.65 38.34 12.66
N ALA A 307 -8.24 38.73 13.79
CA ALA A 307 -7.58 39.60 14.76
C ALA A 307 -6.32 38.93 15.34
N ARG A 308 -6.40 37.66 15.77
CA ARG A 308 -5.27 36.87 16.26
C ARG A 308 -4.18 36.73 15.20
N LEU A 309 -4.54 36.39 13.96
CA LEU A 309 -3.58 36.32 12.85
C LEU A 309 -2.85 37.66 12.62
N LYS A 310 -3.56 38.80 12.69
CA LYS A 310 -2.94 40.12 12.54
C LYS A 310 -1.97 40.43 13.68
N GLU A 311 -2.29 40.04 14.91
CA GLU A 311 -1.43 40.21 16.07
C GLU A 311 -0.15 39.37 15.95
N GLU A 312 -0.28 38.06 15.67
CA GLU A 312 0.85 37.12 15.63
C GLU A 312 1.69 37.24 14.35
N HIS A 313 1.04 37.59 13.23
CA HIS A 313 1.62 37.49 11.89
C HIS A 313 1.50 38.78 11.05
N GLY A 314 1.17 39.92 11.67
CA GLY A 314 1.00 41.21 10.98
C GLY A 314 2.18 41.67 10.12
N ARG A 315 3.41 41.25 10.44
CA ARG A 315 4.63 41.59 9.69
C ARG A 315 4.82 40.77 8.41
N LYS A 316 4.01 39.74 8.16
CA LYS A 316 4.06 38.93 6.93
C LYS A 316 3.36 39.66 5.77
N PHE A 317 3.91 40.80 5.37
CA PHE A 317 3.30 41.69 4.36
C PHE A 317 2.96 40.97 3.06
N GLY A 318 3.80 40.03 2.61
CA GLY A 318 3.55 39.26 1.39
C GLY A 318 2.35 38.31 1.46
N PHE A 319 1.89 37.95 2.66
CA PHE A 319 0.62 37.25 2.86
C PHE A 319 -0.55 38.24 2.86
N TRP A 320 -0.47 39.28 3.70
CA TRP A 320 -1.55 40.28 3.84
C TRP A 320 -1.83 41.08 2.57
N SER A 321 -0.84 41.29 1.70
CA SER A 321 -1.06 41.93 0.40
C SER A 321 -1.91 41.09 -0.56
N LEU A 322 -2.00 39.77 -0.33
CA LEU A 322 -2.78 38.84 -1.15
C LEU A 322 -4.22 38.66 -0.63
N THR A 323 -4.51 39.08 0.61
CA THR A 323 -5.86 39.00 1.21
C THR A 323 -6.69 40.26 1.00
N ALA A 324 -6.08 41.35 0.51
CA ALA A 324 -6.69 42.67 0.33
C ALA A 324 -7.15 42.95 -1.12
N ALA A 325 -7.13 41.94 -1.99
CA ALA A 325 -7.66 41.97 -3.35
C ALA A 325 -9.05 41.31 -3.38
#